data_AF-A0A7Y3MZD0-F1
#
_entry.id   AF-A0A7Y3MZD0-F1
#
_cell.length_a   1.000
_cell.length_b   1.000
_cell.length_c   1.000
_cell.angle_alpha   90.00
_cell.angle_beta   90.00
_cell.angle_gamma   90.00
#
_symmetry.space_group_name_H-M   'P 1'
#
loop_
_entity.id
_entity.type
_entity.pdbx_description
1 polymer ?
#
loop_
_entity_poly.entity_id
_entity_poly.type
_entity_poly.pdbx_seq_one_letter_code
_entity_poly.pdbx_strand_id
1 'polypeptide(L)'
;WTPGANWATTLETTKNIKINGVDVDAGAYSVWMTPREGAWTLTLNDDTEYFHFQKPDTADGRYNIEVQAEAAPHREMLTFDFPRVMGDAATLDMHWGETRVPMHILVEPTKPATLTAEERAPFLGNYELQVVPLPGWPEEGEMIVTATDDGLLRAWMSFSIHPEDDLAFDLIPAGMNRFSPGLYQRGELFNVEPSVTFEFELGEDGRAKGVVLRAGEGSALAIGIRAEATEASR
;
A
#
# COMPACT_ATOMS: atom_id res chain seq x y z
N TRP A 1 -24.29 9.69 -16.67
CA TRP A 1 -24.77 9.95 -15.30
C TRP A 1 -23.55 10.19 -14.44
N THR A 2 -23.55 11.16 -13.53
CA THR A 2 -22.48 11.26 -12.52
C THR A 2 -22.91 10.44 -11.30
N PRO A 3 -22.16 9.40 -10.90
CA PRO A 3 -22.48 8.58 -9.74
C PRO A 3 -22.24 9.36 -8.44
N GLY A 4 -23.20 10.23 -8.10
CA GLY A 4 -23.18 11.16 -6.97
C GLY A 4 -24.45 12.00 -6.92
N ALA A 5 -24.39 13.16 -6.25
CA ALA A 5 -25.53 14.07 -6.12
C ALA A 5 -25.14 15.52 -6.42
N ASN A 6 -26.01 16.22 -7.17
CA ASN A 6 -25.91 17.63 -7.58
C ASN A 6 -24.67 17.99 -8.42
N TRP A 7 -23.47 17.84 -7.87
CA TRP A 7 -22.19 18.07 -8.54
C TRP A 7 -21.56 16.75 -8.96
N ALA A 8 -20.64 16.81 -9.91
CA ALA A 8 -19.93 15.62 -10.36
C ALA A 8 -19.10 15.02 -9.22
N THR A 9 -19.15 13.70 -9.08
CA THR A 9 -18.21 12.99 -8.21
C THR A 9 -16.82 13.19 -8.77
N THR A 10 -15.85 13.50 -7.90
CA THR A 10 -14.46 13.74 -8.32
C THR A 10 -13.60 12.53 -7.95
N LEU A 11 -12.81 12.06 -8.91
CA LEU A 11 -11.70 11.12 -8.68
C LEU A 11 -10.40 11.92 -8.77
N GLU A 12 -9.68 12.02 -7.66
CA GLU A 12 -8.39 12.69 -7.60
C GLU A 12 -7.27 11.68 -7.32
N THR A 13 -6.18 11.81 -8.09
CA THR A 13 -5.03 10.92 -8.04
C THR A 13 -3.76 11.75 -7.96
N THR A 14 -2.84 11.37 -7.07
CA THR A 14 -1.55 12.07 -6.87
C THR A 14 -0.43 11.51 -7.73
N LYS A 15 -0.69 10.43 -8.46
CA LYS A 15 0.23 9.71 -9.35
C LYS A 15 -0.50 9.26 -10.60
N ASN A 16 0.27 9.02 -11.65
CA ASN A 16 -0.23 8.32 -12.82
C ASN A 16 -0.66 6.91 -12.40
N ILE A 17 -1.85 6.51 -12.85
CA ILE A 17 -2.43 5.20 -12.58
C ILE A 17 -2.87 4.57 -13.91
N LYS A 18 -3.24 3.29 -13.85
CA LYS A 18 -3.88 2.58 -14.94
C LYS A 18 -5.21 2.02 -14.45
N ILE A 19 -6.32 2.40 -15.08
CA ILE A 19 -7.67 1.93 -14.73
C ILE A 19 -8.12 0.96 -15.83
N ASN A 20 -8.37 -0.30 -15.48
CA ASN A 20 -8.77 -1.36 -16.43
C ASN A 20 -7.88 -1.42 -17.69
N GLY A 21 -6.58 -1.20 -17.54
CA GLY A 21 -5.64 -1.22 -18.67
C GLY A 21 -5.38 0.13 -19.33
N VAL A 22 -6.21 1.15 -19.09
CA VAL A 22 -6.07 2.51 -19.65
C VAL A 22 -5.19 3.38 -18.76
N ASP A 23 -4.14 3.99 -19.33
CA ASP A 23 -3.29 4.94 -18.61
C ASP A 23 -4.04 6.26 -18.33
N VAL A 24 -3.98 6.71 -17.08
CA VAL A 24 -4.63 7.92 -16.57
C VAL A 24 -3.58 8.73 -15.81
N ASP A 25 -3.28 9.93 -16.30
CA ASP A 25 -2.33 10.83 -15.65
C ASP A 25 -2.81 11.26 -14.26
N ALA A 26 -1.87 11.60 -13.37
CA ALA A 26 -2.17 12.24 -12.09
C ALA A 26 -3.01 13.51 -12.30
N GLY A 27 -4.04 13.70 -11.47
CA GLY A 27 -4.96 14.82 -11.59
C GLY A 27 -6.30 14.56 -10.91
N ALA A 28 -7.16 15.57 -10.98
CA ALA A 28 -8.54 15.53 -10.50
C ALA A 28 -9.48 15.51 -11.71
N TYR A 29 -10.45 14.60 -11.68
CA TYR A 29 -11.36 14.38 -12.80
C TYR A 29 -12.80 14.25 -12.32
N SER A 30 -13.76 14.81 -13.06
CA SER A 30 -15.16 14.46 -12.87
C SER A 30 -15.44 13.04 -13.39
N VAL A 31 -16.22 12.29 -12.61
CA VAL A 31 -16.59 10.91 -12.89
C VAL A 31 -17.96 10.85 -13.54
N TRP A 32 -18.02 10.21 -14.69
CA TRP A 32 -19.25 9.98 -15.43
C TRP A 32 -19.35 8.53 -15.86
N MET A 33 -20.55 7.96 -15.79
CA MET A 33 -20.82 6.61 -16.24
C MET A 33 -21.95 6.61 -17.26
N THR A 34 -21.76 5.85 -18.32
CA THR A 34 -22.78 5.57 -19.35
C THR A 34 -23.17 4.09 -19.28
N PRO A 35 -24.27 3.76 -18.58
CA PRO A 35 -24.80 2.41 -18.55
C PRO A 35 -25.23 1.94 -19.94
N ARG A 36 -24.91 0.68 -20.26
CA ARG A 36 -25.36 0.01 -21.49
C ARG A 36 -25.68 -1.46 -21.19
N GLU A 37 -26.31 -2.13 -22.14
CA GLU A 37 -26.43 -3.58 -22.12
C GLU A 37 -25.03 -4.19 -22.33
N GLY A 38 -24.50 -4.86 -21.30
CA GLY A 38 -23.12 -5.32 -21.25
C GLY A 38 -22.17 -4.29 -20.61
N ALA A 39 -21.11 -3.93 -21.33
CA ALA A 39 -20.05 -3.07 -20.82
C ALA A 39 -20.51 -1.60 -20.70
N TRP A 40 -20.24 -0.99 -19.54
CA TRP A 40 -20.45 0.43 -19.32
C TRP A 40 -19.21 1.22 -19.77
N THR A 41 -19.40 2.53 -19.97
CA THR A 41 -18.28 3.45 -20.17
C THR A 41 -18.12 4.33 -18.93
N LEU A 42 -16.95 4.27 -18.30
CA LEU A 42 -16.47 5.27 -17.36
C LEU A 42 -15.78 6.39 -18.14
N THR A 43 -16.28 7.61 -18.00
CA THR A 43 -15.68 8.80 -18.60
C THR A 43 -15.11 9.67 -17.49
N LEU A 44 -13.83 10.03 -17.63
CA LEU A 44 -13.13 10.99 -16.78
C LEU A 44 -12.88 12.27 -17.57
N ASN A 45 -13.22 13.43 -16.98
CA ASN A 45 -13.07 14.74 -17.63
C ASN A 45 -12.32 15.72 -16.71
N ASP A 46 -11.51 16.61 -17.29
CA ASP A 46 -10.64 17.55 -16.55
C ASP A 46 -11.42 18.59 -15.74
N ASP A 47 -12.62 18.97 -16.20
CA ASP A 47 -13.48 19.86 -15.45
C ASP A 47 -14.20 19.07 -14.34
N THR A 48 -13.92 19.43 -13.09
CA THR A 48 -14.48 18.80 -11.88
C THR A 48 -15.74 19.51 -11.38
N GLU A 49 -16.05 20.70 -11.89
CA GLU A 49 -17.13 21.56 -11.40
C GLU A 49 -18.42 21.43 -12.25
N TYR A 50 -18.69 20.24 -12.79
CA TYR A 50 -19.95 20.02 -13.49
C TYR A 50 -21.13 19.85 -12.53
N PHE A 51 -22.20 20.60 -12.80
CA PHE A 51 -23.51 20.28 -12.22
C PHE A 51 -24.16 19.13 -13.01
N HIS A 52 -24.86 18.21 -12.34
CA HIS A 52 -25.31 16.92 -12.89
C HIS A 52 -26.20 16.99 -14.15
N PHE A 53 -26.84 18.13 -14.44
CA PHE A 53 -27.59 18.35 -15.69
C PHE A 53 -26.70 18.73 -16.88
N GLN A 54 -25.51 19.29 -16.62
CA GLN A 54 -24.50 19.68 -17.60
C GLN A 54 -23.54 18.53 -17.86
N LYS A 55 -24.05 17.41 -18.38
CA LYS A 55 -23.20 16.26 -18.67
C LYS A 55 -22.18 16.63 -19.77
N PRO A 56 -20.89 16.33 -19.59
CA PRO A 56 -19.92 16.49 -20.67
C PRO A 56 -20.29 15.59 -21.84
N ASP A 57 -19.93 15.99 -23.05
CA ASP A 57 -19.98 15.07 -24.18
C ASP A 57 -18.99 13.94 -23.90
N THR A 58 -19.45 12.70 -23.95
CA THR A 58 -18.60 11.53 -23.76
C THR A 58 -17.49 11.45 -24.81
N ALA A 59 -17.68 12.04 -26.00
CA ALA A 59 -16.62 12.13 -27.01
C ALA A 59 -15.45 13.05 -26.59
N ASP A 60 -15.74 14.03 -25.73
CA ASP A 60 -14.77 15.02 -25.23
C ASP A 60 -14.17 14.62 -23.87
N GLY A 61 -14.54 13.45 -23.35
CA GLY A 61 -13.93 12.89 -22.14
C GLY A 61 -12.45 12.62 -22.36
N ARG A 62 -11.58 13.12 -21.46
CA ARG A 62 -10.14 12.89 -21.52
C ARG A 62 -9.80 11.41 -21.52
N TYR A 63 -10.53 10.63 -20.73
CA TYR A 63 -10.44 9.17 -20.74
C TYR A 63 -11.83 8.56 -20.83
N ASN A 64 -11.99 7.60 -21.75
CA ASN A 64 -13.16 6.74 -21.84
C ASN A 64 -12.69 5.29 -21.61
N ILE A 65 -13.10 4.72 -20.50
CA ILE A 65 -12.62 3.45 -19.98
C ILE A 65 -13.79 2.47 -19.97
N GLU A 66 -13.59 1.29 -20.56
CA GLU A 66 -14.58 0.23 -20.48
C GLU A 66 -14.59 -0.37 -19.07
N VAL A 67 -15.78 -0.46 -18.47
CA VAL A 67 -15.98 -1.05 -17.15
C VAL A 67 -17.12 -2.07 -17.21
N GLN A 68 -16.96 -3.19 -16.52
CA GLN A 68 -17.95 -4.26 -16.53
C GLN A 68 -18.83 -4.13 -15.30
N ALA A 69 -20.13 -3.92 -15.51
CA ALA A 69 -21.10 -3.97 -14.43
C ALA A 69 -21.45 -5.42 -14.11
N GLU A 70 -21.61 -5.73 -12.83
CA GLU A 70 -21.97 -7.06 -12.35
C GLU A 70 -23.11 -6.99 -11.33
N ALA A 71 -23.81 -8.12 -11.18
CA ALA A 71 -24.85 -8.26 -10.18
C ALA A 71 -24.24 -8.36 -8.77
N ALA A 72 -24.82 -7.65 -7.81
CA ALA A 72 -24.39 -7.66 -6.42
C ALA A 72 -25.60 -7.62 -5.47
N PRO A 73 -25.45 -8.00 -4.18
CA PRO A 73 -26.52 -7.84 -3.21
C PRO A 73 -27.03 -6.40 -3.16
N HIS A 74 -28.34 -6.24 -3.01
CA HIS A 74 -28.98 -4.94 -3.05
C HIS A 74 -28.40 -3.96 -2.02
N ARG A 75 -28.14 -2.72 -2.46
CA ARG A 75 -27.68 -1.62 -1.59
C ARG A 75 -28.41 -0.32 -1.90
N GLU A 76 -29.11 0.20 -0.90
CA GLU A 76 -29.87 1.45 -1.03
C GLU A 76 -28.96 2.68 -1.20
N MET A 77 -27.87 2.74 -0.44
CA MET A 77 -26.93 3.87 -0.48
C MET A 77 -25.88 3.65 -1.57
N LEU A 78 -25.71 4.62 -2.47
CA LEU A 78 -24.58 4.62 -3.40
C LEU A 78 -23.28 4.66 -2.60
N THR A 79 -22.39 3.70 -2.85
CA THR A 79 -21.13 3.54 -2.10
C THR A 79 -19.96 3.38 -3.06
N PHE A 80 -18.83 4.01 -2.72
CA PHE A 80 -17.53 3.74 -3.33
C PHE A 80 -16.63 3.06 -2.30
N ASP A 81 -16.26 1.80 -2.55
CA ASP A 81 -15.52 0.96 -1.63
C ASP A 81 -14.17 0.53 -2.24
N PHE A 82 -13.18 0.26 -1.40
CA PHE A 82 -11.92 -0.38 -1.81
C PHE A 82 -11.80 -1.78 -1.20
N PRO A 83 -12.49 -2.80 -1.74
CA PRO A 83 -12.51 -4.15 -1.16
C PRO A 83 -11.17 -4.89 -1.23
N ARG A 84 -10.23 -4.42 -2.05
CA ARG A 84 -8.88 -4.97 -2.18
C ARG A 84 -7.90 -3.83 -2.41
N VAL A 85 -6.87 -3.75 -1.58
CA VAL A 85 -5.76 -2.81 -1.68
C VAL A 85 -4.46 -3.58 -1.50
N MET A 86 -3.53 -3.39 -2.42
CA MET A 86 -2.18 -3.96 -2.47
C MET A 86 -1.18 -2.79 -2.62
N GLY A 87 0.12 -3.05 -2.51
CA GLY A 87 1.14 -2.00 -2.61
C GLY A 87 1.19 -1.24 -3.96
N ASP A 88 0.78 -1.88 -5.05
CA ASP A 88 0.81 -1.36 -6.42
C ASP A 88 -0.57 -1.41 -7.13
N ALA A 89 -1.61 -1.87 -6.43
CA ALA A 89 -2.91 -2.10 -7.03
C ALA A 89 -4.06 -1.92 -6.04
N ALA A 90 -5.23 -1.55 -6.54
CA ALA A 90 -6.46 -1.55 -5.78
C ALA A 90 -7.66 -1.87 -6.68
N THR A 91 -8.74 -2.37 -6.09
CA THR A 91 -10.05 -2.37 -6.73
C THR A 91 -10.88 -1.26 -6.13
N LEU A 92 -11.39 -0.34 -6.95
CA LEU A 92 -12.42 0.62 -6.57
C LEU A 92 -13.77 0.10 -7.07
N ASP A 93 -14.70 -0.15 -6.16
CA ASP A 93 -16.06 -0.58 -6.47
C ASP A 93 -17.02 0.61 -6.35
N MET A 94 -17.79 0.90 -7.39
CA MET A 94 -19.03 1.65 -7.26
C MET A 94 -20.19 0.66 -7.07
N HIS A 95 -20.98 0.79 -6.02
CA HIS A 95 -22.13 -0.09 -5.73
C HIS A 95 -23.39 0.73 -5.45
N TRP A 96 -24.45 0.48 -6.23
CA TRP A 96 -25.79 0.97 -5.94
C TRP A 96 -26.88 0.05 -6.49
N GLY A 97 -27.97 -0.13 -5.73
CA GLY A 97 -28.99 -1.13 -6.02
C GLY A 97 -28.39 -2.53 -6.08
N GLU A 98 -28.76 -3.29 -7.10
CA GLU A 98 -28.22 -4.64 -7.36
C GLU A 98 -27.01 -4.61 -8.31
N THR A 99 -26.43 -3.44 -8.56
CA THR A 99 -25.32 -3.26 -9.52
C THR A 99 -24.03 -2.86 -8.81
N ARG A 100 -22.95 -3.54 -9.15
CA ARG A 100 -21.58 -3.19 -8.78
C ARG A 100 -20.75 -2.98 -10.04
N VAL A 101 -19.84 -2.01 -10.01
CA VAL A 101 -18.91 -1.73 -11.10
C VAL A 101 -17.49 -1.68 -10.53
N PRO A 102 -16.76 -2.82 -10.56
CA PRO A 102 -15.36 -2.86 -10.14
C PRO A 102 -14.45 -2.19 -11.18
N MET A 103 -13.52 -1.38 -10.69
CA MET A 103 -12.46 -0.74 -11.47
C MET A 103 -11.12 -1.18 -10.89
N HIS A 104 -10.30 -1.83 -11.71
CA HIS A 104 -8.97 -2.30 -11.32
C HIS A 104 -7.97 -1.20 -11.59
N ILE A 105 -7.38 -0.69 -10.51
CA ILE A 105 -6.41 0.39 -10.51
C ILE A 105 -5.03 -0.23 -10.29
N LEU A 106 -4.10 0.05 -11.20
CA LEU A 106 -2.68 -0.19 -10.99
C LEU A 106 -1.99 1.16 -10.84
N VAL A 107 -0.98 1.23 -9.99
CA VAL A 107 -0.14 2.41 -9.80
C VAL A 107 1.30 1.92 -9.76
N GLU A 108 2.23 2.70 -10.30
CA GLU A 108 3.63 2.41 -10.01
C GLU A 108 3.82 2.53 -8.50
N PRO A 109 4.20 1.43 -7.80
CA PRO A 109 4.40 1.50 -6.37
C PRO A 109 5.42 2.59 -6.10
N THR A 110 5.16 3.40 -5.08
CA THR A 110 6.17 4.34 -4.60
C THR A 110 7.37 3.49 -4.24
N LYS A 111 8.41 3.48 -5.09
CA LYS A 111 9.69 2.91 -4.69
C LYS A 111 10.03 3.56 -3.36
N PRO A 112 10.28 2.76 -2.31
CA PRO A 112 10.71 3.28 -1.03
C PRO A 112 11.79 4.32 -1.28
N ALA A 113 11.70 5.50 -0.64
CA ALA A 113 12.76 6.47 -0.75
C ALA A 113 14.08 5.76 -0.38
N THR A 114 15.05 5.77 -1.30
CA THR A 114 16.35 5.18 -1.03
C THR A 114 17.04 6.00 0.05
N LEU A 115 17.66 5.32 1.00
CA LEU A 115 18.40 5.96 2.08
C LEU A 115 19.87 6.02 1.68
N THR A 116 20.52 7.14 1.97
CA THR A 116 21.98 7.24 1.84
C THR A 116 22.68 6.22 2.74
N ALA A 117 23.96 5.93 2.49
CA ALA A 117 24.73 5.03 3.36
C ALA A 117 24.76 5.51 4.82
N GLU A 118 24.84 6.82 5.04
CA GLU A 118 24.84 7.44 6.38
C GLU A 118 23.49 7.28 7.08
N GLU A 119 22.37 7.45 6.36
CA GLU A 119 21.03 7.26 6.93
C GLU A 119 20.71 5.80 7.24
N ARG A 120 21.33 4.84 6.54
CA ARG A 120 21.15 3.39 6.78
C ARG A 120 21.99 2.88 7.94
N ALA A 121 23.20 3.41 8.11
CA ALA A 121 24.19 2.93 9.07
C ALA A 121 23.66 2.73 10.51
N PRO A 122 22.78 3.60 11.05
CA PRO A 122 22.20 3.42 12.39
C PRO A 122 21.45 2.10 12.58
N PHE A 123 20.82 1.56 11.54
CA PHE A 123 19.88 0.45 11.64
C PHE A 123 20.53 -0.91 11.34
N LEU A 124 21.72 -0.94 10.74
CA LEU A 124 22.40 -2.18 10.33
C LEU A 124 22.88 -3.00 11.54
N GLY A 125 22.57 -4.28 11.60
CA GLY A 125 23.02 -5.18 12.67
C GLY A 125 22.06 -6.32 12.95
N ASN A 126 22.38 -7.08 14.00
CA ASN A 126 21.56 -8.20 14.46
C ASN A 126 20.76 -7.77 15.68
N TYR A 127 19.54 -8.27 15.79
CA TYR A 127 18.60 -7.97 16.85
C TYR A 127 18.01 -9.27 17.37
N GLU A 128 18.07 -9.46 18.69
CA GLU A 128 17.41 -10.56 19.38
C GLU A 128 15.99 -10.11 19.72
N LEU A 129 14.99 -10.85 19.25
CA LEU A 129 13.58 -10.51 19.40
C LEU A 129 12.93 -11.33 20.51
N GLN A 130 12.28 -10.64 21.43
CA GLN A 130 11.27 -11.21 22.31
C GLN A 130 9.89 -10.96 21.69
N VAL A 131 9.17 -12.04 21.38
CA VAL A 131 7.93 -12.00 20.63
C VAL A 131 6.74 -12.10 21.59
N VAL A 132 5.73 -11.26 21.39
CA VAL A 132 4.48 -11.37 22.14
C VAL A 132 3.77 -12.67 21.73
N PRO A 133 3.34 -13.52 22.67
CA PRO A 133 2.72 -14.80 22.34
C PRO A 133 1.52 -14.65 21.39
N LEU A 134 1.70 -15.12 20.16
CA LEU A 134 0.70 -15.11 19.09
C LEU A 134 0.66 -16.49 18.41
N PRO A 135 -0.53 -16.99 18.01
CA PRO A 135 -0.63 -18.27 17.32
C PRO A 135 0.24 -18.32 16.07
N GLY A 136 1.15 -19.29 15.99
CA GLY A 136 2.01 -19.51 14.83
C GLY A 136 3.33 -18.72 14.83
N TRP A 137 3.54 -17.84 15.81
CA TRP A 137 4.81 -17.15 16.02
C TRP A 137 5.61 -17.81 17.16
N PRO A 138 6.95 -17.82 17.09
CA PRO A 138 7.78 -18.30 18.20
C PRO A 138 7.75 -17.32 19.37
N GLU A 139 8.25 -17.72 20.54
CA GLU A 139 8.43 -16.82 21.71
C GLU A 139 9.65 -15.90 21.56
N GLU A 140 10.65 -16.37 20.81
CA GLU A 140 11.90 -15.66 20.56
C GLU A 140 12.26 -15.76 19.07
N GLY A 141 13.01 -14.79 18.57
CA GLY A 141 13.51 -14.82 17.20
C GLY A 141 14.73 -13.95 16.99
N GLU A 142 15.22 -13.94 15.76
CA GLU A 142 16.33 -13.10 15.33
C GLU A 142 15.87 -12.22 14.17
N MET A 143 16.38 -10.99 14.13
CA MET A 143 16.30 -10.13 12.96
C MET A 143 17.68 -9.61 12.58
N ILE A 144 18.01 -9.68 11.30
CA ILE A 144 19.27 -9.16 10.73
C ILE A 144 18.91 -8.06 9.73
N VAL A 145 19.46 -6.87 9.92
CA VAL A 145 19.27 -5.72 9.03
C VAL A 145 20.55 -5.44 8.26
N THR A 146 20.46 -5.47 6.93
CA THR A 146 21.56 -5.30 5.99
C THR A 146 21.29 -4.17 5.00
N ALA A 147 22.36 -3.60 4.47
CA ALA A 147 22.30 -2.62 3.38
C ALA A 147 22.30 -3.35 2.05
N THR A 148 21.42 -2.97 1.14
CA THR A 148 21.42 -3.45 -0.25
C THR A 148 22.12 -2.46 -1.19
N ASP A 149 22.57 -2.94 -2.34
CA ASP A 149 23.27 -2.11 -3.35
C ASP A 149 22.36 -1.05 -3.99
N ASP A 150 21.05 -1.29 -4.00
CA ASP A 150 20.03 -0.36 -4.51
C ASP A 150 19.62 0.73 -3.51
N GLY A 151 20.28 0.81 -2.35
CA GLY A 151 20.08 1.88 -1.37
C GLY A 151 18.94 1.63 -0.37
N LEU A 152 18.42 0.41 -0.30
CA LEU A 152 17.42 0.00 0.68
C LEU A 152 18.07 -0.61 1.94
N LEU A 153 17.23 -0.84 2.95
CA LEU A 153 17.50 -1.68 4.10
C LEU A 153 16.73 -2.99 3.91
N ARG A 154 17.43 -4.13 3.92
CA ARG A 154 16.82 -5.45 3.89
C ARG A 154 16.91 -6.08 5.27
N ALA A 155 15.76 -6.46 5.80
CA ALA A 155 15.68 -7.26 7.00
C ALA A 155 15.47 -8.74 6.63
N TRP A 156 16.01 -9.62 7.45
CA TRP A 156 15.67 -11.03 7.49
C TRP A 156 15.23 -11.36 8.91
N MET A 157 14.15 -12.11 9.08
CA MET A 157 13.68 -12.60 10.38
C MET A 157 13.65 -14.13 10.42
N SER A 158 13.84 -14.71 11.60
CA SER A 158 13.75 -16.16 11.80
C SER A 158 12.32 -16.73 11.71
N PHE A 159 11.32 -15.88 11.48
CA PHE A 159 9.92 -16.22 11.26
C PHE A 159 9.28 -15.18 10.32
N SER A 160 8.23 -15.56 9.61
CA SER A 160 7.54 -14.68 8.66
C SER A 160 6.41 -13.88 9.34
N ILE A 161 6.07 -12.72 8.78
CA ILE A 161 4.96 -11.90 9.27
C ILE A 161 3.63 -12.59 8.99
N HIS A 162 3.43 -13.05 7.75
CA HIS A 162 2.36 -13.97 7.39
C HIS A 162 2.91 -15.33 6.92
N PRO A 163 2.15 -16.43 7.05
CA PRO A 163 2.65 -17.78 6.76
C PRO A 163 3.21 -18.02 5.36
N GLU A 164 2.80 -17.24 4.36
CA GLU A 164 3.23 -17.40 2.97
C GLU A 164 4.38 -16.48 2.56
N ASP A 165 4.76 -15.53 3.42
CA ASP A 165 5.78 -14.53 3.10
C ASP A 165 7.19 -15.13 3.20
N ASP A 166 8.08 -14.63 2.36
CA ASP A 166 9.51 -14.88 2.48
C ASP A 166 10.03 -14.27 3.81
N LEU A 167 11.07 -14.87 4.39
CA LEU A 167 11.69 -14.41 5.63
C LEU A 167 12.44 -13.09 5.49
N ALA A 168 12.81 -12.74 4.24
CA ALA A 168 13.46 -11.49 3.91
C ALA A 168 12.44 -10.49 3.39
N PHE A 169 12.54 -9.25 3.86
CA PHE A 169 11.67 -8.16 3.46
C PHE A 169 12.45 -6.84 3.49
N ASP A 170 11.96 -5.84 2.77
CA ASP A 170 12.59 -4.53 2.77
C ASP A 170 11.95 -3.64 3.85
N LEU A 171 12.75 -2.82 4.50
CA LEU A 171 12.28 -1.81 5.44
C LEU A 171 11.98 -0.51 4.68
N ILE A 172 10.71 -0.26 4.42
CA ILE A 172 10.23 0.90 3.65
C ILE A 172 10.03 2.10 4.58
N PRO A 173 10.68 3.26 4.35
CA PRO A 173 10.53 4.41 5.23
C PRO A 173 9.07 4.83 5.42
N ALA A 174 8.63 4.90 6.68
CA ALA A 174 7.27 5.26 7.11
C ALA A 174 7.26 6.43 8.12
N GLY A 175 8.41 7.06 8.33
CA GLY A 175 8.61 8.18 9.26
C GLY A 175 10.02 8.20 9.84
N MET A 176 10.28 9.12 10.77
CA MET A 176 11.57 9.21 11.45
C MET A 176 11.83 7.93 12.26
N ASN A 177 12.86 7.16 11.89
CA ASN A 177 13.23 5.86 12.49
C ASN A 177 12.11 4.80 12.44
N ARG A 178 11.13 4.97 11.54
CA ARG A 178 9.97 4.08 11.42
C ARG A 178 9.91 3.50 10.00
N PHE A 179 9.63 2.21 9.91
CA PHE A 179 9.60 1.49 8.64
C PHE A 179 8.41 0.54 8.56
N SER A 180 7.78 0.44 7.40
CA SER A 180 6.82 -0.63 7.09
C SER A 180 7.51 -1.74 6.30
N PRO A 181 7.15 -3.02 6.50
CA PRO A 181 7.77 -4.10 5.75
C PRO A 181 7.21 -4.17 4.32
N GLY A 182 8.10 -4.16 3.34
CA GLY A 182 7.85 -4.55 1.95
C GLY A 182 8.02 -6.06 1.83
N LEU A 183 6.91 -6.78 1.75
CA LEU A 183 6.82 -8.23 1.83
C LEU A 183 7.04 -8.88 0.46
N TYR A 184 7.76 -10.00 0.48
CA TYR A 184 8.09 -10.78 -0.71
C TYR A 184 7.40 -12.14 -0.65
N GLN A 185 7.01 -12.65 -1.81
CA GLN A 185 6.60 -14.04 -1.99
C GLN A 185 7.33 -14.59 -3.20
N ARG A 186 8.06 -15.69 -3.03
CA ARG A 186 8.84 -16.34 -4.11
C ARG A 186 9.85 -15.37 -4.76
N GLY A 187 10.40 -14.45 -3.97
CA GLY A 187 11.37 -13.46 -4.43
C GLY A 187 10.79 -12.24 -5.14
N GLU A 188 9.47 -12.11 -5.25
CA GLU A 188 8.81 -10.93 -5.83
C GLU A 188 8.13 -10.09 -4.74
N LEU A 189 8.37 -8.77 -4.76
CA LEU A 189 7.69 -7.83 -3.89
C LEU A 189 6.20 -7.83 -4.24
N PHE A 190 5.33 -8.20 -3.30
CA PHE A 190 3.89 -8.33 -3.57
C PHE A 190 3.04 -7.34 -2.75
N ASN A 191 3.55 -6.87 -1.61
CA ASN A 191 2.82 -5.94 -0.76
C ASN A 191 3.77 -5.08 0.10
N VAL A 192 3.30 -3.89 0.48
CA VAL A 192 3.86 -3.16 1.63
C VAL A 192 2.79 -3.21 2.70
N GLU A 193 3.11 -3.65 3.91
CA GLU A 193 2.14 -3.80 4.99
C GLU A 193 2.16 -2.57 5.91
N PRO A 194 1.35 -1.51 5.66
CA PRO A 194 1.39 -0.29 6.45
C PRO A 194 0.81 -0.47 7.86
N SER A 195 0.04 -1.54 8.11
CA SER A 195 -0.47 -1.83 9.45
C SER A 195 0.58 -2.47 10.36
N VAL A 196 1.76 -2.81 9.85
CA VAL A 196 2.92 -3.22 10.65
C VAL A 196 3.99 -2.15 10.57
N THR A 197 4.56 -1.77 11.72
CA THR A 197 5.65 -0.80 11.77
C THR A 197 6.81 -1.32 12.62
N PHE A 198 8.03 -1.19 12.10
CA PHE A 198 9.29 -1.37 12.80
C PHE A 198 9.76 0.01 13.27
N GLU A 199 9.80 0.22 14.58
CA GLU A 199 10.21 1.48 15.20
C GLU A 199 11.56 1.29 15.88
N PHE A 200 12.61 1.93 15.34
CA PHE A 200 13.96 1.83 15.90
C PHE A 200 14.21 2.92 16.95
N GLU A 201 14.79 2.51 18.08
CA GLU A 201 15.22 3.43 19.13
C GLU A 201 16.72 3.70 18.99
N LEU A 202 17.08 4.93 18.65
CA LEU A 202 18.49 5.34 18.53
C LEU A 202 19.08 5.68 19.90
N GLY A 203 20.30 5.20 20.14
CA GLY A 203 21.12 5.58 21.27
C GLY A 203 21.85 6.91 21.08
N GLU A 204 22.54 7.37 22.14
CA GLU A 204 23.36 8.58 22.12
C GLU A 204 24.53 8.51 21.10
N ASP A 205 24.97 7.31 20.75
CA ASP A 205 25.98 7.03 19.73
C ASP A 205 25.43 7.09 18.29
N GLY A 206 24.14 7.38 18.14
CA GLY A 206 23.45 7.45 16.85
C GLY A 206 23.14 6.08 16.25
N ARG A 207 23.36 4.97 16.96
CA ARG A 207 23.02 3.61 16.50
C ARG A 207 21.72 3.13 17.14
N ALA A 208 20.95 2.34 16.41
CA ALA A 208 19.75 1.73 16.96
C ALA A 208 20.12 0.76 18.08
N LYS A 209 19.62 0.97 19.30
CA LYS A 209 19.81 0.04 20.44
C LYS A 209 18.75 -1.05 20.49
N GLY A 210 17.61 -0.79 19.86
CA GLY A 210 16.51 -1.74 19.78
C GLY A 210 15.53 -1.36 18.68
N VAL A 211 14.54 -2.22 18.52
CA VAL A 211 13.47 -2.10 17.53
C VAL A 211 12.19 -2.66 18.13
N VAL A 212 11.05 -2.01 17.88
CA VAL A 212 9.76 -2.53 18.29
C VAL A 212 8.92 -2.77 17.04
N LEU A 213 8.43 -3.99 16.85
CA LEU A 213 7.39 -4.28 15.87
C LEU A 213 6.05 -3.91 16.50
N ARG A 214 5.26 -3.09 15.81
CA ARG A 214 3.91 -2.71 16.22
C ARG A 214 2.89 -3.08 15.17
N ALA A 215 1.71 -3.47 15.63
CA ALA A 215 0.49 -3.53 14.82
C ALA A 215 -0.13 -2.13 14.65
N GLY A 216 -1.10 -2.00 13.75
CA GLY A 216 -1.69 -0.73 13.34
C GLY A 216 -2.41 0.03 14.47
N GLU A 217 -2.82 -0.68 15.53
CA GLU A 217 -3.41 -0.09 16.74
C GLU A 217 -2.36 0.37 17.78
N GLY A 218 -1.06 0.25 17.46
CA GLY A 218 0.07 0.66 18.32
C GLY A 218 0.57 -0.42 19.28
N SER A 219 -0.14 -1.55 19.40
CA SER A 219 0.27 -2.70 20.22
C SER A 219 1.59 -3.31 19.73
N ALA A 220 2.51 -3.60 20.66
CA ALA A 220 3.76 -4.28 20.33
C ALA A 220 3.51 -5.75 19.99
N LEU A 221 4.13 -6.23 18.92
CA LEU A 221 4.14 -7.63 18.48
C LEU A 221 5.45 -8.32 18.82
N ALA A 222 6.56 -7.58 18.77
CA ALA A 222 7.88 -8.05 19.21
C ALA A 222 8.74 -6.86 19.65
N ILE A 223 9.65 -7.12 20.58
CA ILE A 223 10.65 -6.16 21.04
C ILE A 223 12.02 -6.75 20.77
N GLY A 224 12.81 -6.05 19.96
CA GLY A 224 14.16 -6.42 19.59
C GLY A 224 15.21 -5.59 20.30
N ILE A 225 16.25 -6.24 20.80
CA ILE A 225 17.44 -5.58 21.35
C ILE A 225 18.59 -5.84 20.39
N ARG A 226 19.37 -4.81 20.05
CA ARG A 226 20.56 -4.98 19.22
C ARG A 226 21.55 -5.88 19.95
N ALA A 227 21.96 -6.97 19.30
CA ALA A 227 23.01 -7.84 19.81
C ALA A 227 24.34 -7.07 19.86
N GLU A 228 25.10 -7.24 20.95
CA GLU A 228 26.46 -6.72 20.99
C GLU A 228 27.29 -7.41 19.91
N ALA A 229 28.13 -6.65 19.21
CA ALA A 229 29.08 -7.24 18.27
C ALA A 229 29.98 -8.18 19.07
N THR A 230 29.75 -9.49 18.94
CA THR A 230 30.70 -10.46 19.47
C THR A 230 31.98 -10.24 18.67
N GLU A 231 33.06 -9.83 19.34
CA GLU A 231 34.41 -9.91 18.76
C GLU A 231 34.68 -11.40 18.46
N ALA A 232 34.23 -11.86 17.29
CA ALA A 232 34.69 -13.11 16.73
C ALA A 232 36.14 -12.87 16.33
N SER A 233 37.04 -13.36 17.18
CA SER A 233 38.48 -13.34 16.94
C SER A 233 38.80 -14.07 15.63
N ARG A 234 39.55 -13.40 14.77
CA ARG A 234 40.37 -13.90 13.65
C ARG A 234 39.68 -14.38 12.37
#